data_AF-A0A7R8WMD4-F1
#
_entry.id   AF-A0A7R8WMD4-F1
#
_cell.length_a   1.000
_cell.length_b   1.000
_cell.length_c   1.000
_cell.angle_alpha   90.00
_cell.angle_beta   90.00
_cell.angle_gamma   90.00
#
_symmetry.space_group_name_H-M   'P 1'
#
loop_
_entity.id
_entity.type
_entity.pdbx_description
1 polymer ?
#
loop_
_entity_poly.entity_id
_entity_poly.type
_entity_poly.pdbx_seq_one_letter_code
_entity_poly.pdbx_strand_id
1 'polypeptide(L)'
;MCYELSLEFIGPSERAWFSIVSCSYYTLGLILLSGLAFVFRDWRHLAYATSIAMLPLFIAFFFLPESPRWLASKGKVKKALKIMSLMAKVNGKPLSDAQEKDIL
;
A
#
# COMPACT_ATOMS: atom_id res chain seq x y z
N MET A 1 1.96 7.11 -4.78
CA MET A 1 0.57 6.62 -4.73
C MET A 1 0.37 5.56 -3.64
N CYS A 2 1.03 4.39 -3.70
CA CYS A 2 0.90 3.36 -2.65
C CYS A 2 1.39 3.85 -1.27
N TYR A 3 2.47 4.63 -1.22
CA TYR A 3 2.96 5.23 0.04
C TYR A 3 1.93 6.16 0.71
N GLU A 4 1.25 7.00 -0.07
CA GLU A 4 0.23 7.91 0.46
C GLU A 4 -1.03 7.17 0.91
N LEU A 5 -1.43 6.13 0.18
CA LEU A 5 -2.50 5.22 0.61
C LEU A 5 -2.15 4.58 1.96
N SER A 6 -0.94 4.04 2.11
CA SER A 6 -0.50 3.45 3.37
C SER A 6 -0.48 4.46 4.51
N LEU A 7 -0.03 5.70 4.27
CA LEU A 7 -0.04 6.76 5.28
C LEU A 7 -1.46 7.20 5.70
N GLU A 8 -2.46 7.00 4.84
CA GLU A 8 -3.86 7.24 5.18
C GLU A 8 -4.36 6.28 6.27
N PHE A 9 -3.87 5.03 6.24
CA PHE A 9 -4.23 3.98 7.19
C PHE A 9 -3.41 4.01 8.47
N ILE A 10 -2.29 4.74 8.49
CA ILE A 10 -1.33 4.74 9.59
C ILE A 10 -1.51 5.99 10.47
N GLY A 11 -1.75 5.74 11.76
CA GLY A 11 -1.87 6.77 12.78
C GLY A 11 -0.59 7.60 12.93
N PRO A 12 -0.68 8.86 13.40
CA PRO A 12 0.45 9.81 13.41
C PRO A 12 1.68 9.34 14.19
N SER A 13 1.53 8.49 15.22
CA SER A 13 2.64 7.94 16.00
C SER A 13 3.49 6.93 15.21
N GLU A 14 2.85 6.10 14.37
CA GLU A 14 3.49 4.99 13.66
C GLU A 14 4.06 5.38 12.29
N ARG A 15 3.81 6.61 11.84
CA ARG A 15 4.27 7.09 10.52
C ARG A 15 5.78 7.11 10.40
N ALA A 16 6.48 7.47 11.48
CA ALA A 16 7.94 7.49 11.49
C ALA A 16 8.50 6.09 11.25
N TRP A 17 7.96 5.08 11.96
CA TRP A 17 8.35 3.69 11.80
C TRP A 17 8.08 3.17 10.39
N PHE A 18 6.87 3.42 9.86
CA PHE A 18 6.52 3.03 8.50
C PHE A 18 7.41 3.68 7.44
N SER A 19 7.77 4.95 7.64
CA SER A 19 8.69 5.66 6.74
C SER A 19 10.07 5.04 6.75
N ILE A 20 10.61 4.69 7.93
CA ILE A 20 11.91 4.02 8.07
C ILE A 20 11.90 2.67 7.34
N VAL A 21 10.86 1.86 7.52
CA VAL A 21 10.71 0.57 6.83
C VAL A 21 10.61 0.74 5.31
N SER A 22 9.91 1.78 4.85
CA SER A 22 9.79 2.07 3.42
C SER A 22 11.14 2.47 2.81
N CYS A 23 11.90 3.32 3.51
CA CYS A 23 13.23 3.73 3.08
C CYS A 23 14.24 2.57 3.10
N SER A 24 14.20 1.70 4.11
CA SER A 24 15.10 0.55 4.18
C SER A 24 14.82 -0.44 3.05
N TYR A 25 13.55 -0.71 2.75
CA TYR A 25 13.15 -1.54 1.61
C TYR A 25 13.68 -0.97 0.28
N TYR A 26 13.57 0.34 0.07
CA TYR A 26 14.09 0.99 -1.14
C TYR A 26 15.60 0.84 -1.27
N THR A 27 16.35 1.08 -0.20
CA THR A 27 17.81 0.93 -0.20
C THR A 27 18.24 -0.51 -0.45
N LEU A 28 17.57 -1.49 0.14
CA LEU A 28 17.84 -2.91 -0.11
C LEU A 28 17.58 -3.29 -1.57
N GLY A 29 16.51 -2.77 -2.17
CA GLY A 29 16.22 -2.96 -3.59
C GLY A 29 17.34 -2.44 -4.49
N LEU A 30 17.91 -1.28 -4.17
CA LEU A 30 19.04 -0.71 -4.92
C LEU A 30 20.32 -1.54 -4.76
N ILE A 31 20.63 -2.01 -3.55
CA ILE A 31 21.80 -2.87 -3.30
C ILE A 31 21.67 -4.18 -4.09
N LEU A 32 20.50 -4.82 -4.05
CA LEU A 32 20.21 -6.02 -4.83
C LEU A 32 20.34 -5.77 -6.33
N LEU A 33 19.80 -4.65 -6.83
CA LEU A 33 19.90 -4.28 -8.24
C LEU A 33 21.36 -4.07 -8.66
N SER A 34 22.16 -3.39 -7.83
CA SER A 34 23.58 -3.19 -8.08
C SER A 34 24.36 -4.51 -8.07
N GLY A 35 24.02 -5.44 -7.18
CA GLY A 35 24.60 -6.78 -7.16
C GLY A 35 24.25 -7.58 -8.42
N LEU A 36 22.99 -7.53 -8.86
CA LEU A 36 22.54 -8.17 -10.10
C LEU A 36 23.21 -7.56 -11.33
N ALA A 37 23.40 -6.24 -11.36
CA ALA A 37 24.10 -5.55 -12.46
C ALA A 37 25.59 -5.92 -12.52
N PHE A 38 26.21 -6.24 -11.38
CA PHE A 38 27.60 -6.71 -11.36
C PHE A 38 27.73 -8.14 -11.88
N VAL A 39 26.79 -9.03 -11.53
CA VAL A 39 26.78 -10.44 -11.98
C VAL A 39 26.39 -10.57 -13.45
N PHE A 40 25.33 -9.87 -13.87
CA PHE A 40 24.84 -9.91 -15.23
C PHE A 40 25.35 -8.70 -16.01
N ARG A 41 26.45 -8.90 -16.75
CA ARG A 41 27.02 -7.86 -17.62
C ARG A 41 26.13 -7.51 -18.82
N ASP A 42 25.24 -8.43 -19.20
CA ASP A 42 24.27 -8.24 -20.27
C ASP A 42 22.99 -7.55 -19.77
N TRP A 43 22.70 -6.39 -20.33
CA TRP A 43 21.52 -5.58 -19.99
C TRP A 43 20.18 -6.32 -20.19
N ARG A 44 20.12 -7.29 -21.12
CA ARG A 44 18.91 -8.09 -21.37
C ARG A 44 18.56 -9.00 -20.19
N HIS A 45 19.55 -9.67 -19.62
CA HIS A 45 19.36 -10.53 -18.44
C HIS A 45 18.95 -9.71 -17.22
N LEU A 46 19.53 -8.52 -17.07
CA LEU A 46 19.14 -7.57 -16.03
C LEU A 46 17.68 -7.11 -16.20
N ALA A 47 17.24 -6.83 -17.43
CA ALA A 47 15.86 -6.45 -17.74
C ALA A 47 14.86 -7.58 -17.41
N TYR A 48 15.20 -8.84 -17.71
CA TYR A 48 14.35 -9.98 -17.34
C TYR A 48 14.29 -10.19 -15.83
N ALA A 49 15.43 -10.17 -15.14
CA ALA A 49 15.49 -10.35 -13.69
C ALA A 49 14.68 -9.27 -12.93
N THR A 50 14.82 -8.01 -13.35
CA THR A 50 14.06 -6.89 -12.78
C THR A 50 12.57 -6.97 -13.10
N SER A 51 12.20 -7.37 -14.31
CA SER A 51 10.79 -7.59 -14.68
C SER A 51 10.16 -8.70 -13.86
N ILE A 52 10.87 -9.82 -13.65
CA ILE A 52 10.39 -10.93 -12.82
C ILE A 52 10.24 -10.49 -11.36
N ALA A 53 11.19 -9.71 -10.83
CA ALA A 53 11.10 -9.17 -9.46
C ALA A 53 9.92 -8.18 -9.29
N MET A 54 9.50 -7.50 -10.35
CA MET A 54 8.36 -6.57 -10.36
C MET A 54 6.99 -7.28 -10.47
N LEU A 55 6.92 -8.50 -11.03
CA LEU A 55 5.65 -9.22 -11.22
C LEU A 55 4.87 -9.45 -9.92
N PRO A 56 5.47 -9.91 -8.80
CA PRO A 56 4.74 -10.07 -7.54
C PRO A 56 4.17 -8.75 -7.01
N LEU A 57 4.91 -7.65 -7.14
CA LEU A 57 4.46 -6.32 -6.74
C LEU A 57 3.28 -5.85 -7.59
N PHE A 58 3.32 -6.14 -8.90
CA PHE A 58 2.23 -5.84 -9.81
C PHE A 58 0.95 -6.63 -9.47
N ILE A 59 1.09 -7.91 -9.12
CA ILE A 59 -0.06 -8.73 -8.68
C ILE A 59 -0.62 -8.18 -7.37
N ALA A 60 0.25 -7.82 -6.42
CA ALA A 60 -0.15 -7.26 -5.13
C ALA A 60 -0.95 -5.95 -5.27
N PHE A 61 -0.69 -5.15 -6.32
CA PHE A 61 -1.44 -3.92 -6.61
C PHE A 61 -2.94 -4.17 -6.82
N PHE A 62 -3.33 -5.28 -7.44
CA PHE A 62 -4.75 -5.60 -7.67
C PHE A 62 -5.52 -5.94 -6.39
N PHE A 63 -4.82 -6.35 -5.33
CA PHE A 63 -5.43 -6.67 -4.03
C PHE A 63 -5.52 -5.46 -3.10
N LEU A 64 -4.91 -4.33 -3.45
CA LEU A 64 -4.86 -3.15 -2.59
C LEU A 64 -6.23 -2.42 -2.61
N PRO A 65 -6.87 -2.19 -1.45
CA PRO A 65 -8.11 -1.43 -1.41
C PRO A 65 -7.88 0.04 -1.78
N GLU A 66 -8.85 0.64 -2.47
CA GLU A 66 -8.81 2.08 -2.82
C GLU A 66 -8.89 2.97 -1.56
N SER A 67 -8.33 4.18 -1.65
CA SER A 67 -8.41 5.20 -0.59
C SER A 67 -9.86 5.49 -0.19
N PRO A 68 -10.23 5.37 1.10
CA PRO A 68 -11.55 5.77 1.56
C PRO A 68 -11.80 7.29 1.39
N ARG A 69 -10.79 8.15 1.54
CA ARG A 69 -10.92 9.60 1.25
C ARG A 69 -11.18 9.88 -0.22
N TRP A 70 -10.50 9.19 -1.12
CA TRP A 70 -10.75 9.34 -2.57
C TRP A 70 -12.16 8.88 -2.94
N LEU A 71 -12.62 7.76 -2.38
CA LEU A 71 -13.99 7.27 -2.56
C LEU A 71 -15.03 8.27 -2.03
N ALA A 72 -14.76 8.92 -0.89
CA ALA A 72 -15.61 9.97 -0.34
C ALA A 72 -15.66 11.21 -1.27
N SER A 73 -14.51 11.65 -1.80
CA SER A 73 -14.44 12.77 -2.75
C SER A 73 -15.17 12.49 -4.07
N LYS A 74 -15.26 11.22 -4.48
CA LYS A 74 -16.02 10.78 -5.66
C LYS A 74 -17.51 10.51 -5.39
N GLY A 75 -18.02 10.84 -4.19
CA GLY A 75 -19.42 10.62 -3.81
C GLY A 75 -19.80 9.15 -3.56
N LYS A 76 -18.83 8.23 -3.53
CA LYS A 76 -19.04 6.79 -3.30
C LYS A 76 -19.01 6.46 -1.80
N VAL A 77 -19.82 7.16 -1.01
CA VAL A 77 -19.80 7.13 0.46
C VAL A 77 -20.05 5.72 1.03
N LYS A 78 -20.97 4.95 0.45
CA LYS A 78 -21.24 3.56 0.86
C LYS A 78 -20.02 2.63 0.77
N LYS A 79 -19.19 2.79 -0.28
CA LYS A 79 -17.95 2.00 -0.44
C LYS A 79 -16.89 2.44 0.57
N ALA A 80 -16.74 3.74 0.78
CA ALA A 80 -15.81 4.26 1.79
C ALA A 80 -16.17 3.76 3.20
N LEU A 81 -17.44 3.80 3.58
CA LEU A 81 -17.93 3.30 4.87
C LEU A 81 -17.68 1.80 5.06
N LYS A 82 -17.84 0.98 4.01
CA LYS A 82 -17.54 -0.47 4.06
C LYS A 82 -16.05 -0.75 4.32
N ILE A 83 -15.15 0.02 3.72
CA ILE A 83 -13.70 -0.13 3.96
C ILE A 83 -13.38 0.36 5.37
N MET A 84 -13.96 1.48 5.82
CA MET A 84 -13.79 2.00 7.18
C MET A 84 -14.30 1.04 8.25
N SER A 85 -15.42 0.34 8.03
CA SER A 85 -15.94 -0.62 9.00
C SER A 85 -15.06 -1.87 9.12
N LEU A 86 -14.45 -2.31 8.02
CA LEU A 86 -13.42 -3.35 8.02
C LEU A 86 -12.20 -2.92 8.84
N MET A 87 -11.70 -1.70 8.63
CA MET A 87 -10.57 -1.18 9.39
C MET A 87 -10.89 -0.97 10.88
N ALA A 88 -12.10 -0.50 11.19
CA ALA A 88 -12.60 -0.33 12.55
C ALA A 88 -12.63 -1.65 13.33
N LYS A 89 -13.05 -2.75 12.68
CA LYS A 89 -13.01 -4.10 13.25
C LYS A 89 -11.58 -4.56 13.54
N VAL A 90 -10.64 -4.32 12.61
CA VAL A 90 -9.22 -4.68 12.79
C VAL A 90 -8.58 -3.87 13.91
N ASN A 91 -8.92 -2.58 14.02
CA ASN A 91 -8.40 -1.67 15.05
C ASN A 91 -9.13 -1.76 16.41
N GLY A 92 -10.13 -2.65 16.55
CA GLY A 92 -10.88 -2.83 17.79
C GLY A 92 -11.73 -1.63 18.24
N LYS A 93 -11.95 -0.64 17.37
CA LYS A 93 -12.80 0.53 17.62
C LYS A 93 -13.99 0.52 16.67
N PRO A 94 -15.17 0.02 17.07
CA PRO A 94 -16.35 0.03 16.21
C PRO A 94 -16.73 1.47 15.82
N LEU A 95 -17.28 1.63 14.61
CA LEU A 95 -17.79 2.92 14.13
C LEU A 95 -19.01 3.35 14.97
N SER A 96 -19.21 4.67 15.10
CA SER A 96 -20.36 5.23 15.81
C SER A 96 -21.68 4.86 15.12
N ASP A 97 -22.72 4.51 15.90
CA ASP A 97 -24.05 4.06 15.45
C ASP A 97 -24.71 4.97 14.40
N ALA A 98 -24.33 6.25 14.35
CA ALA A 98 -24.80 7.21 13.35
C ALA A 98 -24.28 6.91 11.93
N GLN A 99 -23.08 6.36 11.80
CA GLN A 99 -22.47 6.01 10.51
C GLN A 99 -22.91 4.63 10.01
N GLU A 100 -23.39 3.76 10.92
CA GLU A 100 -23.90 2.43 10.59
C GLU A 100 -25.31 2.49 9.98
N LYS A 101 -26.12 3.46 10.39
CA LYS A 101 -27.46 3.71 9.82
C LYS A 101 -27.45 4.17 8.36
N ASP A 102 -26.39 4.82 7.89
CA ASP A 102 -26.21 5.21 6.47
C ASP A 102 -25.79 4.02 5.56
N ILE A 103 -25.39 2.90 6.16
CA ILE A 103 -24.97 1.69 5.45
C ILE A 103 -26.17 0.77 5.14
N LEU A 104 -27.19 0.77 6.01
CA LEU A 104 -28.46 0.06 5.84
C LEU A 104 -29.39 0.80 4.87
#